data_AF-A0A1F5N2Q8-F1
#
_entry.id   AF-A0A1F5N2Q8-F1
#
_cell.length_a   1.000
_cell.length_b   1.000
_cell.length_c   1.000
_cell.angle_alpha   90.00
_cell.angle_beta   90.00
_cell.angle_gamma   90.00
#
_symmetry.space_group_name_H-M   'P 1'
#
loop_
_entity.id
_entity.type
_entity.pdbx_description
1 polymer ?
#
loop_
_entity_poly.entity_id
_entity_poly.type
_entity_poly.pdbx_seq_one_letter_code
_entity_poly.pdbx_strand_id
1 'polypeptide(L)' 'MNKAFDFLSEVKVELSRVVWPTPKQTFRLTVIVILVTVAVGFFLGGIDFLLTKLLEIILKK' A
#
# COMPACT_ATOMS: atom_id res chain seq x y z
N MET A 1 -10.55 -9.22 -39.67
CA MET A 1 -9.18 -9.36 -39.12
C MET A 1 -8.91 -8.20 -38.18
N ASN A 2 -9.38 -8.28 -36.94
CA ASN A 2 -9.07 -7.30 -35.91
C ASN A 2 -8.25 -8.00 -34.82
N LYS A 3 -6.98 -8.31 -35.12
CA LYS A 3 -6.06 -9.08 -34.25
C LYS A 3 -6.00 -8.56 -32.81
N ALA A 4 -6.21 -7.25 -32.61
CA ALA A 4 -6.25 -6.63 -31.29
C ALA A 4 -7.49 -7.06 -30.47
N PHE A 5 -8.65 -7.23 -31.09
CA PHE A 5 -9.85 -7.71 -30.42
C PHE A 5 -9.74 -9.20 -30.08
N ASP A 6 -9.14 -9.98 -30.96
CA ASP A 6 -8.87 -11.41 -30.72
C ASP A 6 -7.89 -11.59 -29.54
N PHE A 7 -6.82 -10.79 -29.49
CA PHE A 7 -5.86 -10.77 -28.38
C PHE A 7 -6.50 -10.37 -27.04
N LEU A 8 -7.35 -9.34 -27.01
CA LEU A 8 -8.06 -8.94 -25.79
C LEU A 8 -9.03 -10.02 -25.28
N SER A 9 -9.63 -10.78 -26.20
CA SER A 9 -10.48 -11.92 -25.88
C SER A 9 -9.67 -13.04 -25.21
N GLU A 10 -8.51 -13.37 -25.77
CA GLU A 10 -7.57 -14.36 -25.20
C GLU A 10 -7.09 -13.95 -23.80
N VAL A 11 -6.66 -12.69 -23.62
CA VAL A 11 -6.23 -12.15 -22.32
C VAL A 11 -7.34 -12.21 -21.27
N LYS A 12 -8.60 -11.92 -21.65
CA LYS A 12 -9.74 -12.02 -20.74
C LYS A 12 -9.96 -13.47 -20.28
N VAL A 13 -9.80 -14.44 -21.17
CA VAL A 13 -9.91 -15.87 -20.85
C VAL A 13 -8.80 -16.28 -19.88
N GLU A 14 -7.56 -15.84 -20.07
CA GLU A 14 -6.47 -16.12 -19.15
C GLU A 14 -6.66 -15.46 -17.78
N LEU A 15 -7.09 -14.20 -17.74
CA LEU A 15 -7.41 -13.47 -16.50
C LEU A 15 -8.49 -14.16 -15.66
N SER A 16 -9.43 -14.86 -16.31
CA SER A 16 -10.47 -15.63 -15.61
C SER A 16 -9.94 -16.91 -14.93
N ARG A 17 -8.76 -17.41 -15.36
CA ARG A 17 -8.09 -18.56 -14.74
C ARG A 17 -7.23 -18.16 -13.55
N VAL A 18 -6.99 -16.86 -13.35
CA VAL A 18 -6.25 -16.35 -12.21
C VAL A 18 -7.10 -16.50 -10.95
N VAL A 19 -6.50 -17.07 -9.91
CA VAL A 19 -7.15 -17.21 -8.60
C VAL A 19 -7.10 -15.85 -7.90
N TRP A 20 -8.16 -15.07 -8.06
CA TRP A 20 -8.31 -13.80 -7.36
C TRP A 20 -8.68 -14.02 -5.88
N PRO A 21 -8.15 -13.18 -4.97
CA PRO A 21 -8.54 -13.23 -3.57
C PRO A 21 -10.04 -12.94 -3.42
N THR A 22 -10.66 -13.59 -2.45
CA THR A 22 -12.08 -13.32 -2.16
C THR A 22 -12.26 -11.88 -1.66
N PRO A 23 -13.41 -11.23 -1.90
CA PRO A 23 -13.66 -9.86 -1.44
C PRO A 23 -13.40 -9.66 0.06
N LYS A 24 -13.71 -10.68 0.87
CA LYS A 24 -13.45 -10.69 2.32
C LYS A 24 -11.95 -10.69 2.65
N GLN A 25 -11.14 -11.47 1.92
CA GLN A 25 -9.69 -11.50 2.11
C GLN A 25 -9.06 -10.17 1.71
N THR A 26 -9.46 -9.61 0.57
CA THR A 26 -8.99 -8.30 0.10
C THR A 26 -9.27 -7.22 1.13
N PHE A 27 -10.51 -7.13 1.62
CA PHE A 27 -10.88 -6.15 2.63
C PHE A 27 -10.06 -6.30 3.92
N ARG A 28 -9.90 -7.53 4.42
CA ARG A 28 -9.10 -7.80 5.62
C ARG A 28 -7.65 -7.36 5.44
N LEU A 29 -7.04 -7.69 4.30
CA LEU A 29 -5.66 -7.30 4.00
C LEU A 29 -5.52 -5.78 3.90
N THR A 30 -6.45 -5.09 3.23
CA THR A 30 -6.46 -3.62 3.15
C THR A 30 -6.54 -2.97 4.54
N VAL A 31 -7.42 -3.47 5.42
CA VAL A 31 -7.54 -2.95 6.79
C VAL A 31 -6.23 -3.14 7.58
N ILE A 32 -5.60 -4.32 7.46
CA ILE A 32 -4.31 -4.58 8.11
C ILE A 32 -3.25 -3.59 7.62
N VAL A 33 -3.15 -3.38 6.30
CA VAL A 33 -2.20 -2.43 5.73
C VAL A 33 -2.45 -1.03 6.29
N ILE A 34 -3.69 -0.53 6.29
CA ILE A 34 -4.03 0.79 6.84
C ILE A 34 -3.56 0.91 8.29
N LEU A 35 -3.84 -0.08 9.13
CA LEU A 35 -3.44 -0.07 10.54
C LEU A 35 -1.91 -0.01 10.69
N VAL A 36 -1.18 -0.83 9.94
CA VAL A 36 0.29 -0.86 9.99
C VAL A 36 0.88 0.46 9.50
N THR A 37 0.38 1.01 8.39
CA THR A 37 0.89 2.27 7.84
C THR A 37 0.64 3.43 8.80
N VAL A 38 -0.51 3.48 9.46
CA VAL A 38 -0.82 4.48 10.49
C VAL A 38 0.11 4.32 11.69
N ALA A 39 0.31 3.09 12.18
CA ALA A 39 1.20 2.83 13.31
C ALA A 39 2.65 3.23 13.01
N VAL A 40 3.17 2.87 11.83
CA VAL A 40 4.51 3.25 11.38
C VAL A 40 4.61 4.76 11.18
N GLY A 41 3.59 5.40 10.62
CA GLY A 41 3.53 6.85 10.46
C GLY A 41 3.62 7.60 11.80
N PHE A 42 2.88 7.13 12.81
CA PHE A 42 2.99 7.69 14.17
C PHE A 42 4.36 7.45 14.80
N PHE A 43 4.94 6.27 14.61
CA PHE A 43 6.26 5.95 15.14
C PHE A 43 7.35 6.86 14.53
N LEU A 44 7.39 6.98 13.20
CA LEU A 44 8.34 7.85 12.52
C LEU A 44 8.11 9.32 12.88
N GLY A 45 6.85 9.79 12.82
CA GLY A 45 6.54 11.17 13.18
C GLY A 45 6.88 11.52 14.63
N GLY A 46 6.72 10.57 15.56
CA GLY A 46 7.15 10.74 16.95
C GLY A 46 8.67 10.86 17.10
N ILE A 47 9.42 10.03 16.37
CA ILE A 47 10.88 10.10 16.32
C ILE A 47 11.34 11.43 15.70
N ASP A 48 10.77 11.83 14.56
CA ASP A 48 11.11 13.07 13.88
C ASP A 48 10.84 14.29 14.78
N PHE A 49 9.74 14.29 15.53
CA PHE A 49 9.44 15.33 16.50
C PHE A 49 10.48 15.38 17.63
N LEU A 50 10.84 14.22 18.20
CA LEU A 50 11.84 14.14 19.26
C LEU A 50 13.21 14.61 18.78
N LEU A 51 13.66 14.16 17.60
CA LEU A 51 14.92 14.56 17.01
C LEU A 51 14.94 16.06 16.70
N THR A 52 13.86 16.61 16.16
CA THR A 52 13.75 18.05 15.89
C THR A 52 13.87 18.86 17.18
N LYS A 53 13.19 18.46 18.25
CA LYS A 53 13.28 19.13 19.56
C LYS A 53 14.68 19.04 20.16
N LEU A 54 15.33 17.89 20.02
CA LEU A 54 16.70 17.71 20.49
C LEU A 54 17.70 18.58 19.70
N LEU A 55 17.54 18.65 18.38
CA LEU A 55 18.33 19.54 17.52
C LEU A 55 18.09 21.02 17.84
N GLU A 56 16.84 21.44 18.06
CA GLU A 56 16.51 22.81 18.49
C GLU A 56 17.25 23.18 19.79
N ILE A 57 17.29 22.27 20.77
CA ILE A 57 18.01 22.49 22.04
C ILE A 57 19.51 22.61 21.83
N ILE A 58 20.09 21.78 20.96
CA ILE A 58 21.53 21.79 20.67
C ILE A 58 21.93 23.06 19.90
N LEU A 59 21.14 23.48 18.91
CA LEU A 59 21.45 24.63 18.05
C LEU A 59 21.13 25.98 18.70
N LYS A 60 20.19 26.03 19.64
CA LYS A 60 19.83 27.26 20.39
C LYS A 60 20.79 27.54 21.56
N LYS A 61 21.76 26.64 21.80
CA LYS A 61 22.84 26.82 22.76
C LYS A 61 24.11 27.26 22.03
#